data_AF-Q2BBS6-F1
#
_entry.id   AF-Q2BBS6-F1
#
_cell.length_a   1.000
_cell.length_b   1.000
_cell.length_c   1.000
_cell.angle_alpha   90.00
_cell.angle_beta   90.00
_cell.angle_gamma   90.00
#
_symmetry.space_group_name_H-M   'P 1'
#
loop_
_entity.id
_entity.type
_entity.pdbx_description
1 polymer ?
#
loop_
_entity_poly.entity_id
_entity_poly.type
_entity_poly.pdbx_seq_one_letter_code
_entity_poly.pdbx_strand_id
1 'polypeptide(L)' 'MRGFAAMLLGIVGGFIVGIALSSVIGIISMGLFSQPFGIKYLPYFTAVICAVLVPVMDRRSLKN' A
#
# COMPACT_ATOMS: atom_id res chain seq x y z
N MET A 1 -12.53 8.65 17.81
CA MET A 1 -12.27 9.19 16.45
C MET A 1 -10.89 8.83 15.88
N ARG A 2 -9.81 8.80 16.69
CA ARG A 2 -8.43 8.54 16.21
C ARG A 2 -8.24 7.26 15.38
N GLY A 3 -8.78 6.12 15.82
CA GLY A 3 -8.62 4.85 15.09
C GLY A 3 -9.31 4.82 13.71
N PHE A 4 -10.43 5.53 13.55
CA PHE A 4 -11.13 5.63 12.27
C PHE A 4 -10.36 6.52 11.28
N ALA A 5 -9.78 7.62 11.77
CA ALA A 5 -8.89 8.46 10.97
C ALA A 5 -7.61 7.70 10.54
N ALA A 6 -7.02 6.90 11.44
CA ALA A 6 -5.86 6.05 11.12
C ALA A 6 -6.19 5.01 10.03
N MET A 7 -7.40 4.42 10.07
CA MET A 7 -7.86 3.48 9.04
C MET A 7 -8.04 4.17 7.68
N LEU A 8 -8.66 5.35 7.64
CA LEU A 8 -8.81 6.15 6.41
C LEU A 8 -7.45 6.55 5.82
N LEU A 9 -6.52 7.01 6.67
CA LEU A 9 -5.16 7.32 6.26
C LEU A 9 -4.40 6.08 5.76
N GLY A 10 -4.62 4.93 6.37
CA GLY A 10 -4.06 3.65 5.90
C GLY A 10 -4.60 3.22 4.55
N ILE A 11 -5.90 3.41 4.29
CA ILE A 11 -6.51 3.10 2.98
C ILE A 11 -5.96 4.05 1.91
N VAL A 12 -6.04 5.37 2.14
CA VAL A 12 -5.63 6.38 1.14
C VAL A 12 -4.12 6.33 0.93
N GLY A 13 -3.33 6.29 2.01
CA GLY A 13 -1.88 6.18 1.94
C GLY A 13 -1.42 4.87 1.31
N GLY A 14 -2.00 3.73 1.72
CA GLY A 14 -1.70 2.42 1.17
C GLY A 14 -2.05 2.30 -0.32
N PHE A 15 -3.12 2.95 -0.77
CA PHE A 15 -3.48 3.00 -2.19
C PHE A 15 -2.48 3.83 -3.01
N ILE A 16 -2.11 5.03 -2.55
CA ILE A 16 -1.13 5.89 -3.23
C ILE A 16 0.24 5.19 -3.31
N VAL A 17 0.71 4.62 -2.20
CA VAL A 17 1.96 3.84 -2.16
C VAL A 17 1.85 2.61 -3.07
N GLY A 18 0.72 1.93 -3.07
CA GLY A 18 0.46 0.79 -3.93
C GLY A 18 0.50 1.12 -5.42
N ILE A 19 -0.02 2.28 -5.83
CA ILE A 19 0.10 2.80 -7.21
C ILE A 19 1.57 3.02 -7.57
N ALA A 20 2.31 3.74 -6.71
CA ALA A 20 3.73 4.00 -6.94
C ALA A 20 4.53 2.69 -7.08
N LEU A 21 4.28 1.71 -6.20
CA LEU A 21 4.92 0.40 -6.24
C LEU A 21 4.59 -0.37 -7.52
N SER A 22 3.32 -0.32 -7.95
CA SER A 22 2.88 -0.95 -9.20
C SER A 22 3.59 -0.36 -10.42
N SER A 23 3.77 0.97 -10.45
CA SER A 23 4.50 1.64 -11.53
C SER A 23 5.99 1.26 -11.53
N VAL A 24 6.62 1.19 -10.35
CA VAL A 24 8.02 0.75 -10.21
C VAL A 24 8.20 -0.68 -10.72
N ILE A 25 7.29 -1.60 -10.37
CA ILE A 25 7.33 -2.98 -10.86
C ILE A 25 7.12 -3.06 -12.37
N GLY A 26 6.25 -2.22 -12.93
CA GLY A 26 6.06 -2.10 -14.38
C GLY A 26 7.33 -1.65 -15.10
N ILE A 27 8.06 -0.69 -14.54
CA ILE A 27 9.33 -0.19 -15.11
C ILE A 27 10.42 -1.26 -15.00
N ILE A 28 10.56 -1.91 -13.83
CA ILE A 28 11.57 -2.94 -13.60
C ILE A 28 11.34 -4.15 -14.51
N SER A 29 10.08 -4.58 -14.67
CA SER A 29 9.73 -5.71 -15.54
C SER A 29 9.99 -5.40 -17.02
N MET A 30 9.74 -4.17 -17.46
CA MET A 30 10.07 -3.75 -18.82
C MET A 30 11.58 -3.80 -19.08
N GLY A 31 12.41 -3.46 -18.09
CA GLY A 31 13.87 -3.54 -18.19
C GLY A 31 14.44 -4.97 -18.17
N LEU A 32 13.88 -5.87 -17.35
CA LEU A 32 14.41 -7.23 -17.18
C LEU A 32 13.80 -8.27 -18.13
N PHE A 33 12.50 -8.14 -18.42
CA PHE A 33 11.73 -9.13 -19.18
C PHE A 33 11.30 -8.62 -20.57
N SER A 34 11.64 -7.37 -20.94
CA SER A 34 11.18 -6.71 -22.19
C SER A 34 9.65 -6.75 -22.38
N GLN A 35 8.90 -7.00 -21.31
CA GLN A 35 7.45 -7.04 -21.29
C GLN A 35 6.97 -6.32 -20.03
N PRO A 36 6.02 -5.38 -20.15
CA PRO A 36 5.45 -4.71 -18.98
C PRO A 36 4.61 -5.72 -18.19
N PHE A 37 5.18 -6.28 -17.13
CA PHE A 37 4.43 -7.05 -16.14
C PHE A 37 3.87 -6.09 -15.10
N GLY A 38 2.58 -5.78 -15.22
CA GLY A 38 1.82 -5.08 -14.19
C GLY A 38 1.04 -6.07 -13.33
N ILE A 39 1.22 -6.04 -12.01
CA ILE A 39 0.35 -6.79 -11.10
C ILE A 39 -0.96 -6.01 -10.98
N LYS A 40 -1.96 -6.42 -11.76
CA LYS A 40 -3.24 -5.70 -12.01
C LYS A 40 -3.98 -5.24 -10.73
N TYR A 41 -3.81 -5.93 -9.61
CA TYR A 41 -4.50 -5.64 -8.35
C TYR A 41 -3.55 -5.29 -7.20
N LEU A 42 -2.27 -5.03 -7.46
CA LEU A 42 -1.30 -4.71 -6.41
C LEU A 42 -1.70 -3.50 -5.57
N PRO A 43 -2.19 -2.39 -6.14
CA PRO A 43 -2.60 -1.23 -5.35
C PRO A 43 -3.76 -1.56 -4.39
N TYR A 44 -4.66 -2.46 -4.79
CA TYR A 44 -5.75 -2.92 -3.95
C TYR A 44 -5.25 -3.79 -2.79
N PHE A 45 -4.33 -4.72 -3.06
CA PHE A 45 -3.73 -5.53 -1.99
C PHE A 45 -2.96 -4.67 -1.00
N THR A 46 -2.16 -3.72 -1.47
CA THR A 46 -1.40 -2.80 -0.61
C THR A 46 -2.33 -1.89 0.20
N ALA A 47 -3.42 -1.41 -0.38
CA ALA A 47 -4.41 -0.60 0.34
C ALA A 47 -5.09 -1.38 1.47
N VAL A 48 -5.51 -2.63 1.22
CA VAL A 48 -6.14 -3.48 2.25
C VAL A 48 -5.14 -3.82 3.36
N ILE A 49 -3.91 -4.17 3.01
CA ILE A 49 -2.86 -4.50 3.97
C ILE A 49 -2.51 -3.28 4.83
N CYS A 50 -2.34 -2.10 4.21
CA CYS A 50 -2.03 -0.86 4.92
C CYS A 50 -3.20 -0.36 5.78
N ALA A 51 -4.44 -0.56 5.34
CA ALA A 51 -5.64 -0.27 6.12
C ALA A 51 -5.72 -1.05 7.44
N VAL A 52 -5.14 -2.24 7.50
CA VAL A 52 -5.05 -3.05 8.72
C VAL A 52 -3.77 -2.74 9.51
N LEU A 53 -2.63 -2.62 8.83
CA LEU A 53 -1.34 -2.36 9.48
C LEU A 53 -1.29 -1.00 10.18
N VAL A 54 -1.76 0.08 9.55
CA VAL A 54 -1.70 1.44 10.12
C VAL A 54 -2.44 1.55 11.46
N PRO A 55 -3.70 1.13 11.61
CA PRO A 55 -4.37 1.17 12.92
C PRO A 55 -3.76 0.19 13.94
N VAL A 56 -3.22 -0.95 13.50
CA VAL A 56 -2.50 -1.88 14.40
C VAL A 56 -1.20 -1.26 14.93
N MET A 57 -0.45 -0.57 14.06
CA MET A 57 0.76 0.15 14.43
C MET A 57 0.45 1.37 15.31
N ASP A 58 -0.60 2.14 15.03
CA ASP A 58 -1.06 3.25 15.88
C ASP A 58 -1.40 2.75 17.29
N ARG A 59 -2.10 1.61 17.40
CA ARG A 59 -2.42 0.97 18.68
C ARG A 59 -1.18 0.47 19.44
N ARG A 60 -0.17 -0.05 18.73
CA ARG A 60 1.10 -0.49 19.35
C ARG A 60 2.00 0.67 19.75
N SER A 61 2.07 1.72 18.93
CA SER A 61 2.88 2.92 19.19
C SER A 61 2.40 3.65 20.45
N LEU A 62 1.10 3.61 20.74
CA LEU A 62 0.53 4.22 21.95
C LEU A 62 0.80 3.41 23.25
N LYS A 63 1.28 2.17 23.15
CA LYS A 63 1.54 1.28 24.31
C LYS A 63 3.00 1.30 24.76
N ASN A 64 3.89 1.92 24.00
CA ASN A 64 5.33 2.02 24.28
C ASN A 64 5.71 3.45 24.64
#